data_AF-A0A952P0L9-F1
#
_entry.id   AF-A0A952P0L9-F1
#
_cell.length_a   1.000
_cell.length_b   1.000
_cell.length_c   1.000
_cell.angle_alpha   90.00
_cell.angle_beta   90.00
_cell.angle_gamma   90.00
#
_symmetry.space_group_name_H-M   'P 1'
#
loop_
_entity.id
_entity.type
_entity.pdbx_description
1 polymer ?
#
loop_
_entity_poly.entity_id
_entity_poly.type
_entity_poly.pdbx_seq_one_letter_code
_entity_poly.pdbx_strand_id
1 'polypeptide(L)'
;MILRDSVTFIILAPMLALGLASEVHASKLSEAAKGALDSKVNVTRLGQGLKGEQAILSRARLAFKKGQFKTAAAEYAKIPTTSDRWPIAREELAWTSLRLKEYQMAAAQVRSLTNDYLKTQIDLEPFLLQSIVQLYSCDYNAVFATLGDTKAKMGDYVGGIEALTKGALNEKQVGAVEHMMSKKTFEGLKPENFHVLPRRFYLDKSANVAIKTANRALLMQRLQALAKLENQRNHKILQHLHLVEVEAIQRAFIPNQFGSKQLTEIKKDKDTMIFNGDQELWADEVDKTQADLFTCDSKTGRTL
;
A
#
# COMPACT_ATOMS: atom_id res chain seq x y z
N MET A 1 -5.72 0.87 -5.52
CA MET A 1 -6.39 0.25 -6.68
C MET A 1 -5.42 -0.63 -7.48
N ILE A 2 -4.63 -1.46 -6.78
CA ILE A 2 -3.66 -2.42 -7.35
C ILE A 2 -3.93 -3.85 -6.82
N LEU A 3 -4.65 -3.99 -5.70
CA LEU A 3 -5.04 -5.28 -5.11
C LEU A 3 -6.38 -5.84 -5.62
N ARG A 4 -6.75 -5.64 -6.89
CA ARG A 4 -8.01 -6.23 -7.40
C ARG A 4 -7.87 -7.55 -8.16
N ASP A 5 -6.79 -7.85 -8.89
CA ASP A 5 -6.84 -9.00 -9.83
C ASP A 5 -5.52 -9.78 -10.03
N SER A 6 -4.69 -10.00 -9.01
CA SER A 6 -3.43 -10.76 -9.25
C SER A 6 -2.93 -11.58 -8.07
N VAL A 7 -3.77 -12.43 -7.48
CA VAL A 7 -3.32 -13.67 -6.79
C VAL A 7 -4.42 -14.73 -6.94
N THR A 8 -4.45 -15.40 -8.07
CA THR A 8 -5.11 -16.70 -8.25
C THR A 8 -4.27 -17.47 -9.25
N PHE A 9 -4.12 -18.79 -9.06
CA PHE A 9 -3.12 -19.72 -9.62
C PHE A 9 -1.85 -19.80 -8.75
N ILE A 10 -1.46 -20.92 -8.10
CA ILE A 10 -1.75 -22.35 -8.26
C ILE A 10 -1.58 -23.02 -6.88
N ILE A 11 -2.62 -23.57 -6.24
CA ILE A 11 -2.54 -24.76 -5.37
C ILE A 11 -3.84 -25.56 -5.56
N LEU A 12 -3.67 -26.88 -5.71
CA LEU A 12 -4.60 -27.95 -6.10
C LEU A 12 -6.07 -27.85 -5.64
N ALA A 13 -6.97 -28.14 -6.60
CA ALA A 13 -8.20 -28.93 -6.38
C ALA A 13 -7.86 -30.43 -6.66
N PRO A 14 -8.54 -31.45 -6.11
CA PRO A 14 -10.00 -31.49 -5.91
C PRO A 14 -10.51 -32.11 -4.59
N MET A 15 -11.58 -31.53 -4.05
CA MET A 15 -12.60 -32.31 -3.35
C MET A 15 -13.97 -31.91 -3.89
N LEU A 16 -14.60 -32.88 -4.54
CA LEU A 16 -15.92 -32.83 -5.13
C LEU A 16 -16.99 -33.13 -4.06
N ALA A 17 -18.19 -32.60 -4.29
CA ALA A 17 -19.48 -33.00 -3.73
C ALA A 17 -19.84 -32.48 -2.31
N LEU A 18 -20.71 -31.46 -2.27
CA LEU A 18 -22.09 -31.56 -1.76
C LEU A 18 -22.77 -30.19 -1.87
N GLY A 19 -24.01 -30.15 -2.35
CA GLY A 19 -24.90 -28.98 -2.14
C GLY A 19 -25.57 -28.39 -3.39
N LEU A 20 -26.34 -29.20 -4.11
CA LEU A 20 -27.35 -28.74 -5.06
C LEU A 20 -28.49 -28.02 -4.33
N ALA A 21 -28.50 -26.68 -4.31
CA ALA A 21 -29.70 -25.85 -4.07
C ALA A 21 -29.43 -24.33 -4.19
N SER A 22 -28.98 -23.82 -5.35
CA SER A 22 -29.04 -22.35 -5.60
C SER A 22 -29.00 -21.89 -7.07
N GLU A 23 -29.09 -22.80 -8.04
CA GLU A 23 -28.72 -22.49 -9.43
C GLU A 23 -29.71 -21.60 -10.20
N VAL A 24 -30.95 -21.41 -9.72
CA VAL A 24 -31.96 -20.63 -10.46
C VAL A 24 -31.90 -19.12 -10.18
N HIS A 25 -31.32 -18.69 -9.05
CA HIS A 25 -31.13 -17.25 -8.74
C HIS A 25 -29.73 -16.73 -9.10
N ALA A 26 -28.73 -17.60 -9.19
CA ALA A 26 -27.37 -17.24 -9.60
C ALA A 26 -27.26 -16.93 -11.11
N SER A 27 -28.07 -17.58 -11.96
CA SER A 27 -28.01 -17.39 -13.42
C SER A 27 -28.46 -15.99 -13.85
N LYS A 28 -29.56 -15.46 -13.28
CA LYS A 28 -30.09 -14.11 -13.59
C LYS A 28 -29.22 -12.97 -13.07
N LEU A 29 -28.53 -13.14 -11.94
CA LEU A 29 -27.53 -12.18 -11.45
C LEU A 29 -26.24 -12.22 -12.28
N SER A 30 -25.89 -13.37 -12.87
CA SER A 30 -24.71 -13.49 -13.74
C SER A 30 -24.92 -12.86 -15.13
N GLU A 31 -26.14 -12.89 -15.68
CA GLU A 31 -26.45 -12.24 -16.96
C GLU A 31 -26.53 -10.71 -16.83
N ALA A 32 -27.09 -10.20 -15.73
CA ALA A 32 -27.07 -8.76 -15.43
C ALA A 32 -25.64 -8.25 -15.15
N ALA A 33 -24.77 -9.07 -14.56
CA ALA A 33 -23.36 -8.74 -14.37
C ALA A 33 -22.55 -8.82 -15.68
N LYS A 34 -22.84 -9.78 -16.57
CA LYS A 34 -22.20 -9.91 -17.89
C LYS A 34 -22.57 -8.73 -18.82
N GLY A 35 -23.81 -8.26 -18.79
CA GLY A 35 -24.23 -7.06 -19.53
C GLY A 35 -23.52 -5.77 -19.11
N ALA A 36 -23.02 -5.69 -17.87
CA ALA A 36 -22.26 -4.54 -17.36
C ALA A 36 -20.72 -4.72 -17.46
N LEU A 37 -20.22 -5.93 -17.72
CA LEU A 37 -18.78 -6.24 -17.80
C LEU A 37 -18.24 -6.37 -19.22
N ASP A 38 -19.10 -6.42 -20.25
CA ASP A 38 -18.69 -6.56 -21.65
C ASP A 38 -18.45 -5.22 -22.38
N SER A 39 -18.48 -4.09 -21.66
CA SER A 39 -17.84 -2.90 -22.20
C SER A 39 -16.33 -3.11 -22.13
N LYS A 40 -15.74 -3.56 -23.24
CA LYS A 40 -14.31 -3.45 -23.54
C LYS A 40 -13.81 -2.08 -23.05
N VAL A 41 -13.23 -2.04 -21.85
CA VAL A 41 -12.56 -0.85 -21.34
C VAL A 41 -11.36 -0.66 -22.24
N ASN A 42 -11.53 0.18 -23.24
CA ASN A 42 -10.49 0.59 -24.16
C ASN A 42 -9.37 1.18 -23.32
N VAL A 43 -8.31 0.40 -23.07
CA VAL A 43 -7.13 0.78 -22.28
C VAL A 43 -6.47 2.05 -22.85
N THR A 44 -6.73 2.34 -24.13
CA THR A 44 -6.37 3.55 -24.86
C THR A 44 -7.01 4.84 -24.30
N ARG A 45 -8.16 4.77 -23.61
CA ARG A 45 -8.84 5.95 -23.01
C ARG A 45 -8.34 6.34 -21.61
N LEU A 46 -7.57 5.48 -20.92
CA LEU A 46 -6.99 5.83 -19.62
C LEU A 46 -5.91 6.92 -19.69
N GLY A 47 -5.40 7.22 -20.89
CA GLY A 47 -4.41 8.29 -21.13
C GLY A 47 -4.96 9.57 -21.76
N GLN A 48 -6.16 9.53 -22.34
CA GLN A 48 -6.73 10.69 -23.05
C GLN A 48 -7.58 11.52 -22.09
N GLY A 49 -6.93 12.50 -21.45
CA GLY A 49 -7.59 13.47 -20.55
C GLY A 49 -6.88 13.68 -19.20
N LEU A 50 -5.87 12.88 -18.88
CA LEU A 50 -5.04 13.06 -17.69
C LEU A 50 -3.88 14.01 -18.02
N LYS A 51 -3.71 15.07 -17.24
CA LYS A 51 -2.59 16.02 -17.36
C LYS A 51 -1.63 15.87 -16.17
N GLY A 52 -0.36 16.21 -16.38
CA GLY A 52 0.66 16.23 -15.33
C GLY A 52 0.94 14.85 -14.73
N GLU A 53 1.22 14.84 -13.42
CA GLU A 53 1.61 13.65 -12.64
C GLU A 53 0.61 12.50 -12.69
N GLN A 54 -0.69 12.80 -12.85
CA GLN A 54 -1.70 11.74 -12.95
C GLN A 54 -1.53 10.92 -14.23
N ALA A 55 -1.04 11.52 -15.32
CA ALA A 55 -0.71 10.79 -16.54
C ALA A 55 0.54 9.91 -16.34
N ILE A 56 1.53 10.39 -15.59
CA ILE A 56 2.74 9.63 -15.23
C ILE A 56 2.35 8.36 -14.46
N LEU A 57 1.58 8.50 -13.37
CA LEU A 57 1.12 7.35 -12.58
C LEU A 57 0.28 6.37 -13.41
N SER A 58 -0.60 6.86 -14.29
CA SER A 58 -1.40 5.98 -15.15
C SER A 58 -0.56 5.19 -16.15
N ARG A 59 0.46 5.81 -16.75
CA ARG A 59 1.40 5.11 -17.64
C ARG A 59 2.23 4.07 -16.88
N ALA A 60 2.73 4.43 -15.70
CA ALA A 60 3.49 3.53 -14.85
C ALA A 60 2.67 2.29 -14.46
N ARG A 61 1.41 2.48 -14.01
CA ARG A 61 0.49 1.39 -13.69
C ARG A 61 0.15 0.52 -14.89
N LEU A 62 0.00 1.12 -16.07
CA LEU A 62 -0.22 0.38 -17.31
C LEU A 62 1.00 -0.48 -17.67
N ALA A 63 2.21 0.07 -17.56
CA ALA A 63 3.45 -0.67 -17.77
C ALA A 63 3.58 -1.82 -16.75
N PHE A 64 3.27 -1.56 -15.47
CA PHE A 64 3.27 -2.57 -14.42
C PHE A 64 2.31 -3.73 -14.73
N LYS A 65 1.07 -3.41 -15.14
CA LYS A 65 0.07 -4.41 -15.54
C LYS A 65 0.52 -5.26 -16.73
N LYS A 66 1.32 -4.68 -17.64
CA LYS A 66 1.92 -5.38 -18.80
C LYS A 66 3.16 -6.21 -18.43
N GLY A 67 3.58 -6.24 -17.16
CA GLY A 67 4.83 -6.89 -16.74
C GLY A 67 6.10 -6.13 -17.12
N GLN A 68 5.97 -4.90 -17.62
CA GLN A 68 7.09 -4.04 -18.02
C GLN A 68 7.64 -3.29 -16.80
N PHE A 69 8.17 -4.03 -15.82
CA PHE A 69 8.51 -3.48 -14.50
C PHE A 69 9.62 -2.42 -14.56
N LYS A 70 10.65 -2.60 -15.41
CA LYS A 70 11.68 -1.56 -15.59
C LYS A 70 11.12 -0.24 -16.10
N THR A 71 10.21 -0.30 -17.06
CA THR A 71 9.51 0.88 -17.60
C THR A 71 8.60 1.50 -16.55
N ALA A 72 7.88 0.68 -15.78
CA ALA A 72 7.04 1.16 -14.69
C ALA A 72 7.85 1.90 -13.63
N ALA A 73 8.98 1.34 -13.20
CA ALA A 73 9.90 1.95 -12.24
C ALA A 73 10.41 3.30 -12.74
N ALA A 74 10.84 3.38 -14.01
CA ALA A 74 11.31 4.61 -14.62
C ALA A 74 10.21 5.69 -14.71
N GLU A 75 8.94 5.32 -14.89
CA GLU A 75 7.84 6.28 -14.86
C GLU A 75 7.52 6.74 -13.43
N TYR A 76 7.46 5.84 -12.45
CA TYR A 76 7.21 6.23 -11.05
C TYR A 76 8.28 7.20 -10.51
N ALA A 77 9.54 7.00 -10.89
CA ALA A 77 10.66 7.85 -10.50
C ALA A 77 10.56 9.30 -11.03
N LYS A 78 9.69 9.59 -12.00
CA LYS A 78 9.49 10.95 -12.54
C LYS A 78 8.64 11.84 -11.64
N ILE A 79 7.97 11.28 -10.63
CA ILE A 79 7.18 12.07 -9.67
C ILE A 79 8.16 12.77 -8.71
N PRO A 80 8.15 14.11 -8.63
CA PRO A 80 9.09 14.84 -7.78
C PRO A 80 8.79 14.63 -6.29
N THR A 81 9.80 14.73 -5.44
CA THR A 81 9.71 14.58 -3.97
C THR A 81 8.78 15.60 -3.32
N THR A 82 8.62 16.78 -3.92
CA THR A 82 7.72 17.84 -3.47
C THR A 82 6.25 17.59 -3.78
N SER A 83 5.93 16.54 -4.53
CA SER A 83 4.55 16.22 -4.91
C SER A 83 3.80 15.50 -3.81
N ASP A 84 2.54 15.89 -3.59
CA ASP A 84 1.58 15.13 -2.77
C ASP A 84 1.37 13.68 -3.24
N ARG A 85 1.75 13.37 -4.49
CA ARG A 85 1.66 12.04 -5.09
C ARG A 85 2.92 11.22 -4.91
N TRP A 86 3.99 11.81 -4.38
CA TRP A 86 5.27 11.14 -4.22
C TRP A 86 5.20 9.89 -3.32
N PRO A 87 4.53 9.90 -2.15
CA PRO A 87 4.44 8.69 -1.32
C PRO A 87 3.76 7.52 -2.06
N ILE A 88 2.80 7.84 -2.93
CA ILE A 88 2.09 6.86 -3.76
C ILE A 88 3.03 6.27 -4.80
N ALA A 89 3.80 7.14 -5.46
CA ALA A 89 4.76 6.72 -6.47
C ALA A 89 5.84 5.81 -5.85
N ARG A 90 6.30 6.12 -4.63
CA ARG A 90 7.27 5.33 -3.87
C ARG A 90 6.71 3.97 -3.45
N GLU A 91 5.46 3.91 -2.99
CA GLU A 91 4.79 2.64 -2.65
C GLU A 91 4.65 1.74 -3.90
N GLU A 92 4.24 2.31 -5.03
CA GLU A 92 4.09 1.56 -6.29
C GLU A 92 5.46 1.21 -6.92
N LEU A 93 6.49 2.03 -6.70
CA LEU A 93 7.87 1.73 -7.04
C LEU A 93 8.43 0.58 -6.19
N ALA A 94 8.14 0.54 -4.89
CA ALA A 94 8.52 -0.54 -3.99
C ALA A 94 7.96 -1.89 -4.46
N TRP A 95 6.67 -1.93 -4.83
CA TRP A 95 6.08 -3.11 -5.48
C TRP A 95 6.81 -3.48 -6.77
N THR A 96 7.15 -2.50 -7.59
CA THR A 96 7.84 -2.72 -8.86
C THR A 96 9.24 -3.32 -8.65
N SER A 97 10.01 -2.78 -7.69
CA SER A 97 11.32 -3.31 -7.29
C SER A 97 11.23 -4.72 -6.72
N LEU A 98 10.19 -5.03 -5.92
CA LEU A 98 9.92 -6.39 -5.46
C LEU A 98 9.73 -7.36 -6.64
N ARG A 99 8.98 -6.95 -7.68
CA ARG A 99 8.78 -7.77 -8.90
C ARG A 99 10.05 -7.94 -9.73
N LEU A 100 10.98 -6.98 -9.65
CA LEU A 100 12.31 -7.07 -10.25
C LEU A 100 13.30 -7.88 -9.41
N LYS A 101 12.90 -8.36 -8.22
CA LYS A 101 13.77 -9.00 -7.21
C LYS A 101 14.88 -8.07 -6.69
N GLU A 102 14.68 -6.76 -6.82
CA GLU A 102 15.57 -5.73 -6.30
C GLU A 102 15.19 -5.44 -4.85
N TYR A 103 15.36 -6.43 -3.96
CA TYR A 103 14.86 -6.36 -2.58
C TYR A 103 15.47 -5.20 -1.78
N GLN A 104 16.75 -4.87 -2.01
CA GLN A 104 17.40 -3.72 -1.37
C GLN A 104 16.73 -2.40 -1.77
N MET A 105 16.38 -2.25 -3.05
CA MET A 105 15.66 -1.09 -3.55
C MET A 105 14.25 -1.04 -2.94
N ALA A 106 13.55 -2.17 -2.91
CA ALA A 106 12.24 -2.26 -2.29
C ALA A 106 12.31 -1.87 -0.80
N ALA A 107 13.25 -2.45 -0.03
CA ALA A 107 13.49 -2.13 1.38
C ALA A 107 13.77 -0.64 1.61
N ALA A 108 14.60 -0.03 0.76
CA ALA A 108 14.85 1.40 0.80
C ALA A 108 13.54 2.20 0.62
N GLN A 109 12.76 1.91 -0.43
CA GLN A 109 11.50 2.61 -0.69
C GLN A 109 10.49 2.51 0.47
N VAL A 110 10.34 1.34 1.09
CA VAL A 110 9.41 1.19 2.23
C VAL A 110 9.95 1.80 3.51
N ARG A 111 11.26 1.72 3.78
CA ARG A 111 11.86 2.39 4.94
C ARG A 111 11.62 3.91 4.88
N SER A 112 11.73 4.50 3.70
CA SER A 112 11.37 5.90 3.46
C SER A 112 9.93 6.19 3.86
N LEU A 113 8.99 5.32 3.45
CA LEU A 113 7.56 5.49 3.67
C LEU A 113 7.14 5.29 5.13
N THR A 114 7.73 4.33 5.84
CA THR A 114 7.37 3.98 7.22
C THR A 114 8.02 4.88 8.28
N ASN A 115 8.78 5.89 7.86
CA ASN A 115 9.27 6.96 8.73
C ASN A 115 8.10 7.74 9.36
N ASP A 116 8.26 8.13 10.62
CA ASP A 116 7.34 8.94 11.39
C ASP A 116 6.98 10.28 10.73
N TYR A 117 7.85 10.84 9.87
CA TYR A 117 7.53 12.03 9.08
C TYR A 117 6.39 11.81 8.08
N LEU A 118 6.34 10.63 7.46
CA LEU A 118 5.34 10.28 6.44
C LEU A 118 4.18 9.48 7.00
N LYS A 119 4.15 9.19 8.30
CA LYS A 119 3.10 8.39 8.95
C LYS A 119 1.68 8.87 8.60
N THR A 120 1.49 10.18 8.41
CA THR A 120 0.18 10.78 8.10
C THR A 120 -0.25 10.64 6.63
N GLN A 121 0.65 10.18 5.76
CA GLN A 121 0.46 10.06 4.30
C GLN A 121 0.43 8.61 3.82
N ILE A 122 0.77 7.66 4.70
CA ILE A 122 0.82 6.24 4.42
C ILE A 122 -0.35 5.47 5.04
N ASP A 123 -0.62 4.29 4.50
CA ASP A 123 -1.61 3.34 5.02
C ASP A 123 -0.92 2.04 5.47
N LEU A 124 -1.67 0.94 5.57
CA LEU A 124 -1.12 -0.36 5.93
C LEU A 124 -0.19 -0.98 4.86
N GLU A 125 -0.26 -0.52 3.61
CA GLU A 125 0.41 -1.20 2.49
C GLU A 125 1.94 -1.13 2.55
N PRO A 126 2.58 -0.01 2.93
CA PRO A 126 4.02 0.03 3.17
C PRO A 126 4.49 -0.96 4.23
N PHE A 127 3.72 -1.19 5.29
CA PHE A 127 4.06 -2.19 6.31
C PHE A 127 3.98 -3.62 5.77
N LEU A 128 2.96 -3.92 4.96
CA LEU A 128 2.86 -5.20 4.26
C LEU A 128 4.07 -5.41 3.34
N LEU A 129 4.39 -4.43 2.51
CA LEU A 129 5.56 -4.48 1.64
C LEU A 129 6.86 -4.69 2.43
N GLN A 130 7.06 -3.96 3.53
CA GLN A 130 8.21 -4.11 4.42
C GLN A 130 8.32 -5.54 4.96
N SER A 131 7.22 -6.11 5.46
CA SER A 131 7.18 -7.48 5.98
C SER A 131 7.48 -8.52 4.88
N ILE A 132 6.98 -8.30 3.66
CA ILE A 132 7.26 -9.17 2.51
C ILE A 132 8.75 -9.11 2.17
N VAL A 133 9.35 -7.91 2.10
CA VAL A 133 10.78 -7.76 1.79
C VAL A 133 11.64 -8.46 2.84
N GLN A 134 11.32 -8.29 4.13
CA GLN A 134 12.02 -8.96 5.24
C GLN A 134 11.87 -10.48 5.18
N LEU A 135 10.69 -10.99 4.81
CA LEU A 135 10.45 -12.41 4.60
C LEU A 135 11.33 -12.98 3.47
N TYR A 136 11.48 -12.24 2.37
CA TYR A 136 12.34 -12.63 1.25
C TYR A 136 13.83 -12.47 1.52
N SER A 137 14.22 -11.64 2.49
CA SER A 137 15.59 -11.54 2.99
C SER A 137 15.84 -12.41 4.23
N CYS A 138 14.94 -13.32 4.60
CA CYS A 138 15.09 -14.23 5.75
C CYS A 138 15.34 -13.51 7.08
N ASP A 139 14.85 -12.27 7.20
CA ASP A 139 14.90 -11.49 8.42
C ASP A 139 13.60 -11.64 9.22
N TYR A 140 13.34 -12.86 9.71
CA TYR A 140 12.08 -13.16 10.38
C TYR A 140 11.87 -12.37 11.68
N ASN A 141 12.95 -12.04 12.39
CA ASN A 141 12.86 -11.17 13.58
C ASN A 141 12.33 -9.78 13.19
N ALA A 142 12.83 -9.22 12.07
CA ALA A 142 12.32 -7.96 11.55
C ALA A 142 10.89 -8.08 11.03
N VAL A 143 10.46 -9.22 10.49
CA VAL A 143 9.04 -9.46 10.13
C VAL A 143 8.15 -9.28 11.36
N PHE A 144 8.46 -9.96 12.47
CA PHE A 144 7.65 -9.86 13.70
C PHE A 144 7.69 -8.45 14.29
N ALA A 145 8.83 -7.76 14.23
CA ALA A 145 8.93 -6.36 14.64
C ALA A 145 8.01 -5.45 13.80
N THR A 146 8.04 -5.58 12.47
CA THR A 146 7.15 -4.82 11.57
C THR A 146 5.68 -5.10 11.82
N LEU A 147 5.30 -6.36 12.11
CA LEU A 147 3.93 -6.72 12.45
C LEU A 147 3.48 -6.07 13.77
N GLY A 148 4.36 -6.06 14.78
CA GLY A 148 4.16 -5.35 16.04
C GLY A 148 3.96 -3.84 15.82
N ASP A 149 4.85 -3.21 15.05
CA ASP A 149 4.78 -1.79 14.71
C ASP A 149 3.51 -1.44 13.94
N THR A 150 3.08 -2.30 13.02
CA THR A 150 1.83 -2.12 12.27
C THR A 150 0.64 -2.04 13.21
N LYS A 151 0.57 -2.95 14.18
CA LYS A 151 -0.51 -2.96 15.18
C LYS A 151 -0.47 -1.71 16.06
N ALA A 152 0.71 -1.31 16.53
CA ALA A 152 0.89 -0.15 17.39
C ALA A 152 0.58 1.17 16.67
N LYS A 153 1.09 1.36 15.45
CA LYS A 153 0.97 2.62 14.69
C LYS A 153 -0.37 2.76 13.96
N MET A 154 -0.95 1.65 13.49
CA MET A 154 -2.12 1.69 12.60
C MET A 154 -3.42 1.15 13.22
N GLY A 155 -3.39 0.62 14.45
CA GLY A 155 -4.59 0.08 15.12
C GLY A 155 -5.72 1.11 15.24
N ASP A 156 -5.43 2.29 15.77
CA ASP A 156 -6.39 3.39 15.90
C ASP A 156 -6.93 3.87 14.55
N TYR A 157 -6.07 3.89 13.54
CA TYR A 157 -6.45 4.28 12.18
C TYR A 157 -7.46 3.29 11.60
N VAL A 158 -7.18 1.99 11.67
CA VAL A 158 -8.09 0.95 11.16
C VAL A 158 -9.44 1.02 11.86
N GLY A 159 -9.45 1.13 13.20
CA GLY A 159 -10.68 1.28 13.97
C GLY A 159 -11.45 2.56 13.62
N GLY A 160 -10.74 3.67 13.43
CA GLY A 160 -11.33 4.95 13.03
C GLY A 160 -11.94 4.93 11.63
N ILE A 161 -11.30 4.25 10.66
CA ILE A 161 -11.86 4.07 9.32
C ILE A 161 -13.08 3.14 9.35
N GLU A 162 -13.05 2.07 10.14
CA GLU A 162 -14.19 1.17 10.30
C GLU A 162 -15.40 1.91 10.89
N ALA A 163 -15.20 2.70 11.95
CA ALA A 163 -16.25 3.54 12.54
C ALA A 163 -16.82 4.54 11.53
N LEU A 164 -15.94 5.16 10.74
CA LEU A 164 -16.33 6.10 9.69
C LEU A 164 -17.19 5.45 8.61
N THR A 165 -17.03 4.15 8.31
CA THR A 165 -17.92 3.44 7.37
C THR A 165 -19.38 3.39 7.83
N LYS A 166 -19.60 3.44 9.16
CA LYS A 166 -20.90 3.46 9.83
C LYS A 166 -21.40 4.89 10.08
N GLY A 167 -20.63 5.89 9.68
CA GLY A 167 -20.93 7.31 9.84
C GLY A 167 -20.62 7.89 11.21
N ALA A 168 -19.99 7.13 12.11
CA ALA A 168 -19.50 7.62 13.37
C ALA A 168 -18.14 8.32 13.19
N LEU A 169 -17.97 9.47 13.84
CA LEU A 169 -16.70 10.19 13.88
C LEU A 169 -16.09 10.08 15.27
N ASN A 170 -14.77 9.87 15.34
CA ASN A 170 -14.02 10.07 16.58
C ASN A 170 -13.70 11.57 16.79
N GLU A 171 -13.26 11.95 17.99
CA GLU A 171 -12.99 13.36 18.35
C GLU A 171 -12.03 14.05 17.38
N LYS A 172 -10.97 13.35 16.94
CA LYS A 172 -9.99 13.86 15.98
C LYS A 172 -10.62 14.12 14.60
N GLN A 173 -11.47 13.21 14.14
CA GLN A 173 -12.20 13.34 12.88
C GLN A 173 -13.26 14.45 12.95
N VAL A 174 -13.93 14.63 14.09
CA VAL A 174 -14.85 15.76 14.31
C VAL A 174 -14.09 17.08 14.16
N GLY A 175 -12.97 17.24 14.85
CA GLY A 175 -12.13 18.44 14.74
C GLY A 175 -11.63 18.67 13.32
N ALA A 176 -11.25 17.61 12.60
CA ALA A 176 -10.85 17.71 11.20
C ALA A 176 -11.99 18.21 10.29
N VAL A 177 -13.19 17.63 10.44
CA VAL A 177 -14.37 18.03 9.67
C VAL A 177 -14.75 19.47 10.00
N GLU A 178 -14.78 19.87 11.26
CA GLU A 178 -15.12 21.24 11.67
C GLU A 178 -14.13 22.28 11.15
N HIS A 179 -12.83 21.97 11.18
CA HIS A 179 -11.81 22.82 10.57
C HIS A 179 -12.05 23.00 9.07
N MET A 180 -12.25 21.89 8.34
CA MET A 180 -12.50 21.94 6.90
C MET A 180 -13.79 22.71 6.56
N MET A 181 -14.84 22.55 7.37
CA MET A 181 -16.13 23.20 7.15
C MET A 181 -16.08 24.71 7.47
N SER A 182 -15.35 25.11 8.50
CA SER A 182 -15.22 26.51 8.90
C SER A 182 -14.26 27.28 8.00
N LYS A 183 -13.11 26.69 7.66
CA LYS A 183 -12.09 27.33 6.82
C LYS A 183 -12.36 27.18 5.33
N LYS A 184 -13.24 26.25 4.93
CA LYS A 184 -13.52 25.91 3.52
C LYS A 184 -12.28 25.49 2.75
N THR A 185 -11.27 24.99 3.45
CA THR A 185 -9.99 24.52 2.93
C THR A 185 -9.43 23.44 3.85
N PHE A 186 -8.50 22.64 3.33
CA PHE A 186 -7.67 21.71 4.10
C PHE A 186 -6.40 22.38 4.65
N GLU A 187 -6.12 23.63 4.24
CA GLU A 187 -4.97 24.38 4.74
C GLU A 187 -5.04 24.58 6.26
N GLY A 188 -3.91 24.42 6.93
CA GLY A 188 -3.81 24.52 8.39
C GLY A 188 -4.40 23.33 9.15
N LEU A 189 -4.85 22.26 8.47
CA LEU A 189 -5.19 21.01 9.11
C LEU A 189 -3.91 20.39 9.67
N LYS A 190 -3.92 20.02 10.96
CA LYS A 190 -2.74 19.44 11.60
C LYS A 190 -2.46 18.03 11.06
N PRO A 191 -1.18 17.57 11.04
CA PRO A 191 -0.83 16.24 10.58
C PRO A 191 -1.64 15.11 11.25
N GLU A 192 -1.92 15.22 12.54
CA GLU A 192 -2.73 14.24 13.28
C GLU A 192 -4.17 14.10 12.77
N ASN A 193 -4.72 15.14 12.15
CA ASN A 193 -6.08 15.14 11.58
C ASN A 193 -6.11 14.47 10.20
N PHE A 194 -4.99 14.45 9.47
CA PHE A 194 -4.89 13.73 8.21
C PHE A 194 -4.85 12.21 8.43
N HIS A 195 -4.14 11.77 9.46
CA HIS A 195 -3.96 10.35 9.76
C HIS A 195 -5.24 9.63 10.20
N VAL A 196 -6.32 10.35 10.54
CA VAL A 196 -7.59 9.74 10.98
C VAL A 196 -8.66 9.72 9.88
N LEU A 197 -8.37 10.27 8.70
CA LEU A 197 -9.29 10.35 7.57
C LEU A 197 -8.87 9.39 6.46
N PRO A 198 -9.80 9.06 5.53
CA PRO A 198 -9.47 8.17 4.44
C PRO A 198 -8.31 8.66 3.58
N ARG A 199 -7.44 7.76 3.14
CA ARG A 199 -6.24 8.11 2.40
C ARG A 199 -6.58 8.94 1.17
N ARG A 200 -5.80 10.00 0.93
CA ARG A 200 -5.92 10.90 -0.23
C ARG A 200 -7.29 11.57 -0.35
N PHE A 201 -8.06 11.70 0.73
CA PHE A 201 -9.33 12.45 0.68
C PHE A 201 -9.11 13.89 0.15
N TYR A 202 -7.96 14.48 0.43
CA TYR A 202 -7.56 15.82 -0.03
C TYR A 202 -7.34 15.89 -1.56
N LEU A 203 -7.08 14.77 -2.23
CA LEU A 203 -6.99 14.70 -3.70
C LEU A 203 -8.36 14.41 -4.35
N ASP A 204 -9.38 14.11 -3.56
CA ASP A 204 -10.69 13.76 -4.08
C ASP A 204 -11.47 15.00 -4.52
N LYS A 205 -11.87 15.04 -5.80
CA LYS A 205 -12.56 16.20 -6.37
C LYS A 205 -13.89 16.49 -5.67
N SER A 206 -14.65 15.45 -5.33
CA SER A 206 -15.96 15.59 -4.69
C SER A 206 -15.82 16.08 -3.25
N ALA A 207 -14.84 15.56 -2.49
CA ALA A 207 -14.53 16.07 -1.16
C ALA A 207 -14.11 17.55 -1.21
N ASN A 208 -13.25 17.93 -2.16
CA ASN A 208 -12.84 19.32 -2.35
C ASN A 208 -14.03 20.25 -2.65
N VAL A 209 -14.97 19.82 -3.51
CA VAL A 209 -16.19 20.59 -3.78
C VAL A 209 -17.05 20.73 -2.52
N ALA A 210 -17.22 19.65 -1.74
CA ALA A 210 -17.99 19.68 -0.50
C ALA A 210 -17.40 20.65 0.54
N ILE A 211 -16.07 20.67 0.67
CA ILE A 211 -15.34 21.57 1.58
C ILE A 211 -15.51 23.02 1.14
N LYS A 212 -15.27 23.34 -0.14
CA LYS A 212 -15.40 24.71 -0.67
C LYS A 212 -16.81 25.28 -0.57
N THR A 213 -17.81 24.42 -0.77
CA THR A 213 -19.23 24.77 -0.66
C THR A 213 -19.77 24.70 0.78
N ALA A 214 -18.93 24.31 1.75
CA ALA A 214 -19.34 24.05 3.14
C ALA A 214 -20.58 23.13 3.22
N ASN A 215 -20.64 22.09 2.37
CA ASN A 215 -21.71 21.10 2.38
C ASN A 215 -21.30 19.89 3.23
N ARG A 216 -21.72 19.89 4.50
CA ARG A 216 -21.34 18.85 5.48
C ARG A 216 -21.90 17.49 5.09
N ALA A 217 -23.14 17.44 4.61
CA ALA A 217 -23.79 16.20 4.22
C ALA A 217 -23.05 15.52 3.06
N LEU A 218 -22.69 16.30 2.03
CA LEU A 218 -21.93 15.81 0.88
C LEU A 218 -20.53 15.34 1.29
N LEU A 219 -19.85 16.09 2.16
CA LEU A 219 -18.54 15.71 2.68
C LEU A 219 -18.61 14.38 3.43
N MET A 220 -19.57 14.25 4.34
CA MET A 220 -19.78 13.03 5.13
C MET A 220 -20.11 11.83 4.24
N GLN A 221 -21.01 11.99 3.26
CA GLN A 221 -21.31 10.95 2.29
C GLN A 221 -20.06 10.52 1.52
N ARG A 222 -19.21 11.47 1.12
CA ARG A 222 -17.99 11.17 0.38
C ARG A 222 -16.94 10.47 1.26
N LEU A 223 -16.75 10.94 2.48
CA LEU A 223 -15.84 10.33 3.46
C LEU A 223 -16.26 8.90 3.79
N GLN A 224 -17.55 8.64 4.00
CA GLN A 224 -18.08 7.28 4.21
C GLN A 224 -17.80 6.37 3.01
N ALA A 225 -17.99 6.87 1.77
CA ALA A 225 -17.72 6.10 0.57
C ALA A 225 -16.23 5.74 0.43
N LEU A 226 -15.33 6.69 0.71
CA LEU A 226 -13.89 6.47 0.71
C LEU A 226 -13.49 5.48 1.83
N ALA A 227 -14.04 5.67 3.03
CA ALA A 227 -13.80 4.79 4.17
C ALA A 227 -14.23 3.34 3.89
N LYS A 228 -15.34 3.12 3.18
CA LYS A 228 -15.77 1.76 2.79
C LYS A 228 -14.76 1.08 1.86
N LEU A 229 -14.26 1.80 0.86
CA LEU A 229 -13.23 1.27 -0.05
C LEU A 229 -11.93 0.97 0.68
N GLU A 230 -11.56 1.85 1.60
CA GLU A 230 -10.35 1.70 2.40
C GLU A 230 -10.45 0.59 3.43
N ASN A 231 -11.58 0.47 4.12
CA ASN A 231 -11.83 -0.62 5.06
C ASN A 231 -11.71 -1.98 4.37
N GLN A 232 -12.26 -2.12 3.16
CA GLN A 232 -12.10 -3.34 2.35
C GLN A 232 -10.64 -3.62 1.99
N ARG A 233 -9.86 -2.58 1.68
CA ARG A 233 -8.41 -2.71 1.41
C ARG A 233 -7.65 -3.11 2.68
N ASN A 234 -7.95 -2.46 3.81
CA ASN A 234 -7.32 -2.72 5.09
C ASN A 234 -7.54 -4.16 5.54
N HIS A 235 -8.75 -4.69 5.41
CA HIS A 235 -9.04 -6.10 5.70
C HIS A 235 -8.17 -7.05 4.87
N LYS A 236 -8.05 -6.81 3.56
CA LYS A 236 -7.18 -7.62 2.69
C LYS A 236 -5.71 -7.52 3.09
N ILE A 237 -5.23 -6.32 3.41
CA ILE A 237 -3.84 -6.12 3.82
C ILE A 237 -3.56 -6.84 5.15
N LEU A 238 -4.45 -6.73 6.13
CA LEU A 238 -4.33 -7.43 7.41
C LEU A 238 -4.34 -8.96 7.23
N GLN A 239 -5.16 -9.49 6.33
CA GLN A 239 -5.13 -10.91 5.95
C GLN A 239 -3.78 -11.30 5.36
N HIS A 240 -3.22 -10.49 4.45
CA HIS A 240 -1.89 -10.76 3.90
C HIS A 240 -0.77 -10.65 4.94
N LEU A 241 -0.85 -9.71 5.87
CA LEU A 241 0.10 -9.59 6.99
C LEU A 241 0.07 -10.86 7.85
N HIS A 242 -1.10 -11.41 8.13
CA HIS A 242 -1.21 -12.68 8.86
C HIS A 242 -0.66 -13.87 8.05
N LEU A 243 -0.84 -13.90 6.72
CA LEU A 243 -0.20 -14.91 5.88
C LEU A 243 1.33 -14.80 5.90
N VAL A 244 1.87 -13.57 5.89
CA VAL A 244 3.31 -13.32 6.02
C VAL A 244 3.82 -13.80 7.38
N GLU A 245 3.08 -13.55 8.46
CA GLU A 245 3.38 -14.05 9.80
C GLU A 245 3.47 -15.58 9.84
N VAL A 246 2.46 -16.27 9.31
CA VAL A 246 2.43 -17.73 9.26
C VAL A 246 3.60 -18.28 8.44
N GLU A 247 3.89 -17.69 7.28
CA GLU A 247 5.02 -18.10 6.44
C GLU A 247 6.36 -17.84 7.15
N ALA A 248 6.50 -16.73 7.88
CA ALA A 248 7.70 -16.43 8.66
C ALA A 248 7.93 -17.46 9.76
N ILE A 249 6.87 -17.83 10.51
CA ILE A 249 6.92 -18.91 11.50
C ILE A 249 7.35 -20.21 10.82
N GLN A 250 6.65 -20.62 9.75
CA GLN A 250 6.94 -21.88 9.07
C GLN A 250 8.39 -21.94 8.59
N ARG A 251 8.92 -20.88 7.98
CA ARG A 251 10.31 -20.86 7.50
C ARG A 251 11.33 -20.82 8.63
N ALA A 252 11.07 -20.04 9.69
CA ALA A 252 11.99 -19.92 10.83
C ALA A 252 12.22 -21.26 11.55
N PHE A 253 11.22 -22.15 11.58
CA PHE A 253 11.30 -23.44 12.28
C PHE A 253 11.77 -24.62 11.42
N ILE A 254 12.14 -24.44 10.13
CA ILE A 254 12.70 -25.52 9.32
C ILE A 254 14.19 -25.70 9.68
N PRO A 255 14.60 -26.84 10.29
CA PRO A 255 16.00 -27.09 10.62
C PRO A 255 16.82 -27.21 9.32
N ASN A 256 18.03 -26.63 9.30
CA ASN A 256 19.02 -26.67 8.20
C ASN A 256 18.84 -25.68 7.01
N GLN A 257 17.96 -24.67 7.09
CA GLN A 257 17.85 -23.66 6.00
C GLN A 257 18.78 -22.45 6.13
N PHE A 258 19.51 -22.31 7.25
CA PHE A 258 20.27 -21.10 7.53
C PHE A 258 21.77 -21.39 7.52
N GLY A 259 22.42 -21.06 6.40
CA GLY A 259 23.85 -20.76 6.41
C GLY A 259 24.15 -19.50 7.24
N SER A 260 25.42 -19.10 7.34
CA SER A 260 25.78 -17.83 7.97
C SER A 260 25.06 -16.67 7.26
N LYS A 261 24.26 -15.90 8.00
CA LYS A 261 23.66 -14.66 7.50
C LYS A 261 24.78 -13.71 7.09
N GLN A 262 24.95 -13.48 5.79
CA GLN A 262 25.84 -12.43 5.28
C GLN A 262 24.98 -11.24 4.87
N LEU A 263 25.37 -10.06 5.33
CA LEU A 263 24.77 -8.81 4.85
C LEU A 263 25.24 -8.59 3.42
N THR A 264 24.30 -8.25 2.55
CA THR A 264 24.62 -7.80 1.20
C THR A 264 25.36 -6.47 1.31
N GLU A 265 26.58 -6.38 0.79
CA GLU A 265 27.41 -5.19 0.96
C GLU A 265 26.93 -4.04 0.07
N ILE A 266 26.54 -2.91 0.67
CA ILE A 266 26.38 -1.64 -0.04
C ILE A 266 27.76 -1.17 -0.53
N LYS A 267 27.86 -0.82 -1.82
CA LYS A 267 29.05 -0.13 -2.37
C LYS A 267 29.17 1.26 -1.73
N LYS A 268 30.01 1.36 -0.71
CA LYS A 268 30.32 2.61 0.00
C LYS A 268 31.30 3.42 -0.84
N ASP A 269 30.90 4.61 -1.26
CA ASP A 269 31.82 5.59 -1.86
C ASP A 269 32.56 6.35 -0.75
N LYS A 270 33.71 6.96 -1.06
CA LYS A 270 34.54 7.66 -0.05
C LYS A 270 33.80 8.76 0.72
N ASP A 271 32.76 9.33 0.10
CA ASP A 271 31.97 10.42 0.66
C ASP A 271 30.64 9.95 1.28
N THR A 272 30.45 8.64 1.46
CA THR A 272 29.21 8.08 2.04
C THR A 272 29.28 8.08 3.56
N MET A 273 28.53 8.97 4.22
CA MET A 273 28.34 8.91 5.67
C MET A 273 27.49 7.69 6.04
N ILE A 274 27.99 6.88 6.98
CA ILE A 274 27.31 5.70 7.51
C ILE A 274 26.83 6.05 8.91
N PHE A 275 25.53 6.29 9.06
CA PHE A 275 24.93 6.46 10.37
C PHE A 275 24.65 5.08 10.98
N ASN A 276 25.56 4.63 11.84
CA ASN A 276 25.37 3.42 12.62
C ASN A 276 24.43 3.72 13.79
N GLY A 277 23.19 3.23 13.70
CA GLY A 277 22.27 3.20 14.85
C GLY A 277 21.20 4.29 14.90
N ASP A 278 21.16 5.22 13.96
CA ASP A 278 20.07 6.19 13.90
C ASP A 278 18.83 5.54 13.24
N GLN A 279 17.85 5.22 14.08
CA GLN A 279 16.52 4.81 13.62
C GLN A 279 15.75 5.99 13.00
N GLU A 280 16.24 7.22 13.17
CA GLU A 280 15.61 8.44 12.70
C GLU A 280 16.14 8.84 11.31
N LEU A 281 15.21 8.89 10.35
CA LEU A 281 15.46 9.39 9.00
C LEU A 281 15.12 10.87 8.93
N TRP A 282 16.07 11.69 8.51
CA TRP A 282 15.89 13.12 8.34
C TRP A 282 15.05 13.41 7.09
N ALA A 283 14.29 14.51 7.08
CA ALA A 283 13.31 14.80 6.03
C ALA A 283 13.93 14.95 4.63
N ASP A 284 15.19 15.36 4.55
CA ASP A 284 15.99 15.54 3.33
C ASP A 284 16.77 14.29 2.89
N GLU A 285 16.69 13.20 3.66
CA GLU A 285 17.32 11.90 3.38
C GLU A 285 16.32 10.83 2.95
N VAL A 286 15.01 11.11 3.08
CA VAL A 286 13.94 10.15 2.84
C VAL A 286 13.96 9.59 1.41
N ASP A 287 14.58 10.26 0.45
CA ASP A 287 14.71 9.79 -0.93
C ASP A 287 16.07 9.16 -1.28
N LYS A 288 17.04 9.16 -0.36
CA LYS A 288 18.43 8.68 -0.55
C LYS A 288 18.77 7.40 0.21
N THR A 289 17.75 6.74 0.75
CA THR A 289 17.93 5.53 1.57
C THR A 289 18.53 4.38 0.77
N GLN A 290 19.44 3.64 1.40
CA GLN A 290 19.89 2.33 0.96
C GLN A 290 19.68 1.34 2.11
N ALA A 291 19.51 0.05 1.78
CA ALA A 291 19.19 -0.97 2.77
C ALA A 291 20.15 -2.16 2.62
N ASP A 292 20.84 -2.48 3.72
CA ASP A 292 21.52 -3.75 3.89
C ASP A 292 20.47 -4.83 4.20
N LEU A 293 20.52 -5.94 3.47
CA LEU A 293 19.64 -7.08 3.67
C LEU A 293 20.47 -8.34 3.87
N PHE A 294 19.93 -9.30 4.62
CA PHE A 294 20.52 -10.62 4.67
C PHE A 294 20.30 -11.38 3.36
N THR A 295 21.30 -12.13 2.94
CA THR A 295 21.19 -13.07 1.83
C THR A 295 20.57 -14.39 2.32
N CYS A 296 19.52 -14.83 1.64
CA CYS A 296 18.93 -16.16 1.85
C CYS A 296 19.61 -17.18 0.96
N ASP A 297 20.40 -18.09 1.52
CA ASP A 297 20.89 -19.26 0.80
C ASP A 297 19.95 -20.46 1.03
N SER A 298 18.70 -20.33 0.60
CA SER A 298 17.73 -21.43 0.74
C SER A 298 18.01 -22.48 -0.34
N LYS A 299 18.74 -23.55 0.02
CA LYS A 299 18.94 -24.72 -0.86
C LYS A 299 17.62 -25.38 -1.31
N THR A 300 16.55 -25.19 -0.55
CA THR A 300 15.19 -25.60 -0.91
C THR A 300 14.54 -24.50 -1.75
N GLY A 301 14.73 -24.58 -3.06
CA GLY A 301 14.26 -23.59 -4.03
C GLY A 301 12.74 -23.40 -4.06
N ARG A 302 12.22 -22.52 -3.19
CA ARG A 302 11.06 -21.70 -3.56
C ARG A 302 11.59 -20.42 -4.22
N THR A 303 12.14 -20.59 -5.41
CA THR A 303 12.22 -19.50 -6.37
C THR A 303 10.81 -19.12 -6.77
N LEU A 304 10.50 -17.82 -6.68
CA LEU A 304 9.26 -17.17 -7.15
C LEU A 304 8.65 -17.83 -8.39
#